data_AF-E9I1K4-F1
#
_entry.id   AF-E9I1K4-F1
#
_cell.length_a   1.000
_cell.length_b   1.000
_cell.length_c   1.000
_cell.angle_alpha   90.00
_cell.angle_beta   90.00
_cell.angle_gamma   90.00
#
_symmetry.space_group_name_H-M   'P 1'
#
loop_
_entity.id
_entity.type
_entity.pdbx_description
1 polymer ?
#
loop_
_entity_poly.entity_id
_entity_poly.type
_entity_poly.pdbx_seq_one_letter_code
_entity_poly.pdbx_strand_id
1 'polypeptide(L)' 'WNDKDGNDKFFWAGANTNVHTCLCGIDGNCVESFTKCNCDSAAPEQLADSGVINDKEILPVTRLISAELGK' A
#
# COMPACT_ATOMS: atom_id res chain seq x y z
N TRP A 1 -1.40 -5.48 -5.37
CA TRP A 1 -2.44 -5.30 -6.41
C TRP A 1 -1.78 -5.44 -7.77
N ASN A 2 -2.54 -5.70 -8.84
CA ASN A 2 -1.96 -5.84 -10.18
C ASN A 2 -2.12 -4.58 -11.02
N ASP A 3 -1.04 -4.22 -11.71
CA ASP A 3 -1.03 -3.16 -12.71
C ASP A 3 -1.73 -3.57 -14.02
N LYS A 4 -1.75 -2.67 -15.00
CA LYS A 4 -2.37 -2.89 -16.32
C LYS A 4 -1.77 -4.08 -17.10
N ASP A 5 -0.53 -4.45 -16.80
CA ASP A 5 0.19 -5.55 -17.45
C ASP A 5 0.14 -6.83 -16.61
N GLY A 6 -0.54 -6.79 -15.45
CA GLY A 6 -0.69 -7.92 -14.53
C GLY A 6 0.46 -8.07 -13.54
N ASN A 7 1.42 -7.15 -13.48
CA ASN A 7 2.54 -7.24 -12.53
C ASN A 7 2.08 -6.88 -11.12
N ASP A 8 2.67 -7.53 -10.12
CA ASP A 8 2.43 -7.21 -8.72
C ASP A 8 3.00 -5.84 -8.34
N LYS A 9 2.21 -5.07 -7.58
CA LYS A 9 2.57 -3.81 -6.94
C LYS A 9 2.25 -3.88 -5.45
N PHE A 10 3.16 -3.34 -4.64
CA PHE A 10 3.15 -3.45 -3.17
C PHE A 10 2.96 -2.10 -2.46
N PHE A 11 2.64 -1.04 -3.20
CA PHE A 11 2.48 0.31 -2.62
C PHE A 11 1.03 0.80 -2.71
N TRP A 12 0.64 1.74 -1.87
CA TRP A 12 -0.69 2.37 -1.94
C TRP A 12 -0.63 3.88 -1.67
N ALA A 13 0.00 4.61 -2.61
CA ALA A 13 -0.07 6.07 -2.83
C ALA A 13 1.10 6.55 -3.71
N GLY A 14 0.88 7.60 -4.50
CA GLY A 14 1.91 8.21 -5.34
C GLY A 14 2.32 7.34 -6.52
N ALA A 15 3.62 7.35 -6.82
CA ALA A 15 4.25 6.64 -7.94
C ALA A 15 5.43 5.75 -7.47
N ASN A 16 5.41 5.30 -6.22
CA ASN A 16 6.51 4.55 -5.60
C ASN A 16 6.41 3.04 -5.95
N THR A 17 6.47 2.72 -7.24
CA THR A 17 6.12 1.39 -7.79
C THR A 17 6.96 0.21 -7.30
N ASN A 18 8.13 0.48 -6.72
CA ASN A 18 9.13 -0.52 -6.37
C ASN A 18 9.31 -0.74 -4.87
N VAL A 19 8.55 -0.06 -4.01
CA VAL A 19 8.71 -0.14 -2.55
C VAL A 19 7.38 -0.45 -1.88
N HIS A 20 7.36 -1.40 -0.95
CA HIS A 20 6.18 -1.60 -0.09
C HIS A 20 6.00 -0.40 0.83
N THR A 21 5.02 0.44 0.54
CA THR A 21 4.70 1.65 1.32
C THR A 21 3.30 2.16 1.04
N CYS A 22 2.67 2.74 2.04
CA CYS A 22 1.39 3.44 1.93
C CYS A 22 1.58 4.94 2.17
N LEU A 23 0.53 5.74 1.96
CA LEU A 23 0.59 7.20 2.16
C LEU A 23 1.12 7.58 3.54
N CYS A 24 0.66 6.90 4.60
CA CYS A 24 1.11 7.23 5.95
C CYS A 24 2.61 7.03 6.16
N GLY A 25 3.20 6.03 5.47
CA GLY A 25 4.62 5.75 5.51
C GLY A 25 5.44 6.79 4.73
N ILE A 26 4.85 7.40 3.70
CA ILE A 26 5.43 8.52 2.95
C ILE A 26 5.39 9.80 3.79
N ASP A 27 4.25 10.08 4.42
CA ASP A 27 4.03 11.29 5.23
C ASP A 27 4.66 11.20 6.63
N GLY A 28 5.08 10.00 7.05
CA GLY A 28 5.63 9.74 8.37
C GLY A 28 4.60 9.84 9.51
N ASN A 29 3.34 9.54 9.22
CA ASN A 29 2.22 9.69 10.16
C ASN A 29 1.39 8.41 10.36
N CYS A 30 1.95 7.23 10.05
CA CYS A 30 1.34 5.96 10.45
C CYS A 30 1.17 5.91 11.98
N VAL A 31 0.16 5.16 12.45
CA VAL A 31 -0.13 5.01 13.89
C VAL A 31 1.09 4.45 14.64
N GLU A 32 1.73 3.43 14.08
CA GLU A 32 3.03 2.95 14.52
C GLU A 32 4.12 3.54 13.63
N SER A 33 4.94 4.44 14.16
CA SER A 33 5.90 5.23 13.37
C SER A 33 7.00 4.42 12.67
N PHE A 34 7.16 3.14 13.01
CA PHE A 34 8.14 2.23 12.41
C PHE A 34 7.57 1.40 11.26
N THR A 35 6.26 1.42 11.01
CA THR A 35 5.62 0.66 9.92
C THR A 35 5.63 1.45 8.61
N LYS A 36 5.42 0.75 7.48
CA LYS A 36 5.33 1.36 6.14
C LYS A 36 3.89 1.57 5.68
N CYS A 37 2.98 0.81 6.27
CA CYS A 37 1.54 0.93 6.12
C CYS A 37 0.87 0.75 7.49
N ASN A 38 -0.34 1.27 7.63
CA ASN A 38 -1.17 1.02 8.80
C ASN A 38 -1.61 -0.45 8.88
N CYS A 39 -1.80 -1.12 7.74
CA CYS A 39 -2.11 -2.55 7.70
C CYS A 39 -0.95 -3.46 8.17
N ASP A 40 0.28 -2.94 8.22
CA ASP A 40 1.45 -3.65 8.78
C ASP A 40 1.51 -3.53 10.32
N SER A 41 0.61 -2.75 10.92
CA SER A 41 0.64 -2.46 12.36
C SER A 41 0.16 -3.64 13.21
N ALA A 42 0.79 -3.79 14.38
CA ALA A 42 0.34 -4.72 15.42
C ALA A 42 -0.68 -4.10 16.39
N ALA A 43 -1.12 -2.86 16.12
CA ALA A 43 -2.11 -2.17 16.94
C ALA A 43 -3.40 -3.02 17.10
N PRO A 44 -4.04 -2.98 18.27
CA PRO A 44 -5.28 -3.72 18.51
C PRO A 44 -6.48 -3.13 17.77
N GLU A 45 -6.34 -1.89 17.28
CA GLU A 45 -7.37 -1.17 16.54
C GLU A 45 -7.35 -1.57 15.06
N GLN A 46 -8.53 -1.57 14.42
CA GLN A 46 -8.61 -1.76 12.98
C GLN A 46 -8.11 -0.49 12.28
N LEU A 47 -6.91 -0.56 11.72
CA LEU A 47 -6.35 0.54 10.95
C LEU A 47 -6.58 0.33 9.46
N ALA A 48 -6.57 1.44 8.73
CA ALA A 48 -6.72 1.44 7.28
C ALA A 48 -5.68 2.37 6.64
N ASP A 49 -5.25 1.99 5.45
CA ASP A 49 -4.47 2.85 4.57
C ASP A 49 -5.40 3.55 3.58
N SER A 50 -5.04 4.78 3.22
CA SER A 50 -5.72 5.53 2.17
C SER A 50 -4.68 6.26 1.33
N GLY A 51 -5.03 6.58 0.09
CA GLY A 51 -4.09 7.23 -0.82
C GLY A 51 -4.55 7.19 -2.27
N VAL A 52 -3.90 8.01 -3.09
CA VAL A 52 -4.13 8.09 -4.54
C VAL A 52 -2.89 7.56 -5.25
N ILE A 53 -3.05 6.55 -6.09
CA ILE A 53 -2.02 6.13 -7.04
C ILE A 53 -2.12 7.08 -8.23
N ASN A 54 -1.04 7.81 -8.53
CA ASN A 54 -1.01 8.81 -9.61
C ASN A 54 -0.05 8.44 -10.75
N ASP A 55 0.55 7.25 -10.69
CA ASP A 55 1.37 6.70 -11.76
C ASP A 55 0.50 6.15 -12.90
N LYS A 56 0.33 6.98 -13.93
CA LYS A 56 -0.46 6.63 -15.13
C LYS A 56 0.17 5.55 -15.99
N GLU A 57 1.47 5.28 -15.83
CA GLU A 57 2.15 4.28 -16.66
C GLU A 57 1.77 2.86 -16.24
N ILE A 58 1.33 2.65 -15.00
CA ILE A 58 0.97 1.33 -14.47
C ILE A 58 -0.54 1.16 -14.22
N LEU A 59 -1.30 2.25 -14.18
CA LEU A 59 -2.75 2.20 -14.08
C LEU A 59 -3.40 1.67 -15.38
N PRO A 60 -4.61 1.08 -15.32
CA PRO A 60 -5.47 0.91 -14.14
C PRO A 60 -5.04 -0.23 -13.21
N VAL A 61 -5.58 -0.22 -11.98
CA VAL A 61 -5.55 -1.39 -11.08
C VAL A 61 -6.46 -2.46 -11.67
N THR A 62 -5.93 -3.65 -11.96
CA THR A 62 -6.68 -4.74 -12.59
C THR A 62 -7.17 -5.79 -11.59
N ARG A 63 -6.51 -5.90 -10.43
CA ARG A 63 -6.89 -6.83 -9.34
C ARG A 63 -6.43 -6.29 -7.99
N LEU A 64 -7.31 -6.37 -7.00
CA LEU A 64 -6.93 -6.27 -5.60
C LEU A 64 -6.56 -7.67 -5.10
N ILE A 65 -5.35 -7.76 -4.52
CA ILE A 65 -4.87 -8.97 -3.88
C ILE A 65 -4.63 -8.59 -2.43
N SER A 66 -5.44 -9.13 -1.53
CA SER A 66 -5.14 -9.13 -0.10
C SER A 66 -4.22 -10.30 0.17
N ALA A 67 -2.92 -10.05 0.26
CA ALA A 67 -1.99 -11.05 0.79
C ALA A 67 -2.10 -11.04 2.33
N GLU A 68 -3.25 -11.44 2.88
CA GLU A 68 -3.29 -11.88 4.27
C GLU A 68 -2.68 -13.29 4.31
N LEU A 69 -1.35 -13.37 4.30
CA LEU A 69 -0.64 -14.59 4.64
C LEU A 69 -0.26 -14.53 6.12
N GLY A 70 -1.10 -15.15 6.95
CA GLY A 70 -0.71 -15.67 8.25
C GLY A 70 -0.69 -14.67 9.41
N LYS A 71 -1.83 -14.54 10.08
CA LYS A 71 -1.80 -14.69 11.54
C LYS A 71 -1.92 -16.18 11.87
#